data_AF-A0AAV1KF96-F1
#
_entry.id   AF-A0AAV1KF96-F1
#
_cell.length_a   1.000
_cell.length_b   1.000
_cell.length_c   1.000
_cell.angle_alpha   90.00
_cell.angle_beta   90.00
_cell.angle_gamma   90.00
#
_symmetry.space_group_name_H-M   'P 1'
#
loop_
_entity.id
_entity.type
_entity.pdbx_description
1 polymer ?
#
loop_
_entity_poly.entity_id
_entity_poly.type
_entity_poly.pdbx_seq_one_letter_code
_entity_poly.pdbx_strand_id
1 'polypeptide(L)'
;MGLAPPNINVFFMKPGRGKVETKLFSVRQLQQLEFSKSILLLHSFSGCDTTSAIHGKSKVGIAKLFTAKPDLTQNISDIFSGLSTSPESIEQAGEKLLLAIYQAPVQEQNLNKYRYSAFLRASMKPKSDLATLPPTRGASKQHSLRVYLQIQQWLGNPLPPTQWGWARGDDGILKPVTTNDPVAPESILNTIFCRCTTGCGVQCGCRKAGIACSRVCGVCSGSCTNGAPIENTVDDDVDDDILYLEDN
;
A
#
# COMPACT_ATOMS: atom_id res chain seq x y z
N MET A 1 20.29 -12.79 -5.02
CA MET A 1 19.94 -13.19 -6.40
C MET A 1 20.27 -12.11 -7.42
N GLY A 2 19.79 -10.86 -7.28
CA GLY A 2 20.15 -9.79 -8.25
C GLY A 2 21.63 -9.39 -8.27
N LEU A 3 22.33 -9.51 -7.13
CA LEU A 3 23.70 -9.01 -6.94
C LEU A 3 24.80 -10.01 -7.29
N ALA A 4 24.49 -11.15 -7.93
CA ALA A 4 25.53 -12.11 -8.29
C ALA A 4 26.43 -11.53 -9.40
N PRO A 5 27.77 -11.63 -9.28
CA PRO A 5 28.67 -11.21 -10.34
C PRO A 5 28.39 -11.93 -11.67
N PRO A 6 28.48 -11.24 -12.83
CA PRO A 6 28.13 -11.83 -14.14
C PRO A 6 29.04 -13.01 -14.53
N ASN A 7 30.25 -13.08 -13.98
CA ASN A 7 31.21 -14.17 -14.18
C ASN A 7 30.89 -15.43 -13.35
N ILE A 8 29.91 -15.40 -12.45
CA ILE A 8 29.52 -16.56 -11.63
C ILE A 8 28.19 -17.13 -12.13
N ASN A 9 28.20 -18.42 -12.47
CA ASN A 9 26.97 -19.15 -12.79
C ASN A 9 26.38 -19.74 -11.52
N VAL A 10 25.34 -19.11 -10.99
CA VAL A 10 24.57 -19.63 -9.86
C VAL A 10 23.23 -20.17 -10.38
N PHE A 11 22.89 -21.39 -9.97
CA PHE A 11 21.62 -22.03 -10.29
C PHE A 11 20.84 -22.33 -9.00
N PHE A 12 19.55 -22.03 -9.01
CA PHE A 12 18.62 -22.42 -7.97
C PHE A 12 17.80 -23.60 -8.45
N MET A 13 17.85 -24.71 -7.72
CA MET A 13 17.04 -25.88 -8.02
C MET A 13 15.79 -25.86 -7.16
N LYS A 14 14.62 -25.86 -7.81
CA LYS A 14 13.35 -26.18 -7.15
C LYS A 14 13.07 -27.67 -7.37
N PRO A 15 13.22 -28.51 -6.34
CA PRO A 15 12.96 -29.94 -6.49
C PRO A 15 11.51 -30.19 -6.86
N GLY A 16 11.30 -31.13 -7.78
CA GLY A 16 9.99 -31.61 -8.17
C GLY A 16 9.26 -32.31 -7.01
N ARG A 17 7.92 -32.35 -7.09
CA ARG A 17 7.08 -33.11 -6.14
C ARG A 17 5.90 -33.73 -6.87
N GLY A 18 5.72 -35.04 -6.75
CA GLY A 18 4.67 -35.77 -7.46
C GLY A 18 4.87 -35.70 -8.97
N LYS A 19 3.87 -35.16 -9.69
CA LYS A 19 3.92 -34.95 -11.15
C LYS A 19 4.64 -33.66 -11.58
N VAL A 20 5.09 -32.83 -10.64
CA VAL A 20 5.80 -31.58 -10.94
C VAL A 20 7.28 -31.88 -11.08
N GLU A 21 7.85 -31.59 -12.25
CA GLU A 21 9.27 -31.78 -12.53
C GLU A 21 10.17 -30.80 -11.75
N THR A 22 11.42 -31.21 -11.54
CA THR A 22 12.47 -30.35 -11.00
C THR A 22 12.76 -29.21 -11.97
N LYS A 23 12.80 -27.98 -11.47
CA LYS A 23 13.13 -26.79 -12.27
C LYS A 23 14.43 -26.18 -11.81
N LEU A 24 15.29 -25.82 -12.76
CA LEU A 24 16.51 -25.06 -12.52
C LEU A 24 16.29 -23.61 -12.97
N PHE A 25 16.65 -22.67 -12.11
CA PHE A 25 16.57 -21.24 -12.38
C PHE A 25 17.99 -20.67 -12.38
N SER A 26 18.43 -20.15 -13.52
CA SER A 26 19.72 -19.46 -13.60
C SER A 26 19.60 -18.04 -13.05
N VAL A 27 20.55 -17.63 -12.21
CA VAL A 27 20.61 -16.23 -11.78
C VAL A 27 20.80 -15.27 -12.96
N ARG A 28 21.52 -15.69 -14.01
CA ARG A 28 21.67 -14.87 -15.21
C ARG A 28 20.33 -14.60 -15.90
N GLN A 29 19.43 -15.59 -15.95
CA GLN A 29 18.08 -15.41 -16.48
C GLN A 29 17.28 -14.43 -15.61
N LEU A 30 17.42 -14.50 -14.29
CA LEU A 30 16.77 -13.55 -13.38
C LEU A 30 17.30 -12.12 -13.55
N GLN A 31 18.59 -11.96 -13.87
CA GLN A 31 19.20 -10.64 -14.12
C GLN A 31 18.74 -10.00 -15.43
N GLN A 32 18.23 -10.80 -16.37
CA GLN A 32 17.66 -10.32 -17.64
C GLN A 32 16.20 -9.85 -17.51
N LEU A 33 15.56 -10.06 -16.36
CA LEU A 33 14.20 -9.58 -16.14
C LEU A 33 14.17 -8.05 -16.02
N GLU A 34 13.10 -7.42 -16.53
CA GLU A 34 12.90 -5.96 -16.51
C GLU A 34 13.11 -5.34 -15.12
N PHE A 35 12.64 -6.01 -14.07
CA PHE A 35 12.73 -5.51 -12.69
C PHE A 35 14.00 -5.96 -11.95
N SER A 36 14.98 -6.56 -12.63
CA SER A 36 16.17 -7.13 -11.98
C SER A 36 16.97 -6.10 -11.18
N LYS A 37 17.08 -4.87 -11.71
CA LYS A 37 17.72 -3.72 -11.04
C LYS A 37 16.95 -3.24 -9.81
N SER A 38 15.64 -3.49 -9.77
CA SER A 38 14.75 -3.12 -8.67
C SER A 38 14.37 -4.31 -7.77
N ILE A 39 15.08 -5.45 -7.88
CA ILE A 39 14.71 -6.68 -7.19
C ILE A 39 14.81 -6.58 -5.66
N LEU A 40 15.75 -5.80 -5.14
CA LEU A 40 15.89 -5.58 -3.70
C LEU A 40 14.67 -4.85 -3.15
N LEU A 41 14.25 -3.78 -3.83
CA LEU A 41 13.02 -3.06 -3.53
C LEU A 41 11.80 -3.97 -3.67
N LEU A 42 11.65 -4.69 -4.78
CA LEU A 42 10.53 -5.61 -4.98
C LEU A 42 10.40 -6.60 -3.82
N HIS A 43 11.51 -7.25 -3.45
CA HIS A 43 11.50 -8.33 -2.47
C HIS A 43 11.19 -7.82 -1.05
N SER A 44 11.86 -6.74 -0.63
CA SER A 44 11.67 -6.15 0.71
C SER A 44 10.35 -5.38 0.83
N PHE A 45 9.98 -4.58 -0.17
CA PHE A 45 8.76 -3.77 -0.09
C PHE A 45 7.49 -4.62 -0.13
N SER A 46 7.50 -5.75 -0.85
CA SER A 46 6.41 -6.74 -0.82
C SER A 46 6.39 -7.63 0.43
N GLY A 47 7.36 -7.47 1.34
CA GLY A 47 7.50 -8.21 2.59
C GLY A 47 8.54 -9.33 2.51
N CYS A 48 9.53 -9.31 3.39
CA CYS A 48 10.49 -10.39 3.65
C CYS A 48 10.54 -10.69 5.15
N ASP A 49 11.52 -11.47 5.62
CA ASP A 49 11.59 -11.88 7.03
C ASP A 49 11.62 -10.70 8.02
N THR A 50 12.06 -9.53 7.59
CA THR A 50 12.24 -8.32 8.42
C THR A 50 11.27 -7.19 8.07
N THR A 51 10.39 -7.36 7.08
CA THR A 51 9.48 -6.31 6.62
C THR A 51 8.07 -6.86 6.48
N SER A 52 7.08 -6.02 6.76
CA SER A 52 5.67 -6.41 6.69
C SER A 52 5.24 -6.74 5.26
N ALA A 53 4.39 -7.75 5.10
CA ALA A 53 3.67 -7.97 3.85
C ALA A 53 2.44 -7.04 3.77
N ILE A 54 2.06 -6.67 2.55
CA ILE A 54 0.87 -5.85 2.30
C ILE A 54 -0.35 -6.77 2.18
N HIS A 55 -1.34 -6.59 3.05
CA HIS A 55 -2.54 -7.42 3.07
C HIS A 55 -3.27 -7.39 1.72
N GLY A 56 -3.67 -8.57 1.22
CA GLY A 56 -4.38 -8.70 -0.06
C GLY A 56 -3.55 -8.39 -1.31
N LYS A 57 -2.23 -8.18 -1.20
CA LYS A 57 -1.34 -7.89 -2.34
C LYS A 57 -0.29 -8.99 -2.48
N SER A 58 -0.35 -9.74 -3.58
CA SER A 58 0.59 -10.83 -3.84
C SER A 58 1.93 -10.31 -4.39
N LYS A 59 3.02 -11.02 -4.10
CA LYS A 59 4.34 -10.74 -4.68
C LYS A 59 4.31 -10.76 -6.21
N VAL A 60 3.53 -11.67 -6.79
CA VAL A 60 3.34 -11.76 -8.25
C VAL A 60 2.64 -10.52 -8.79
N GLY A 61 1.59 -10.03 -8.10
CA GLY A 61 0.90 -8.81 -8.50
C GLY A 61 1.80 -7.58 -8.46
N ILE A 62 2.62 -7.46 -7.40
CA ILE A 62 3.60 -6.37 -7.29
C ILE A 62 4.70 -6.52 -8.36
N ALA A 63 5.16 -7.74 -8.66
CA ALA A 63 6.14 -7.97 -9.74
C ALA A 63 5.59 -7.55 -11.11
N LYS A 64 4.31 -7.85 -11.40
CA LYS A 64 3.63 -7.36 -12.62
C LYS A 64 3.62 -5.84 -12.70
N LEU A 65 3.39 -5.14 -11.57
CA LEU A 65 3.49 -3.68 -11.51
C LEU A 65 4.91 -3.18 -11.85
N PHE A 66 5.96 -3.85 -11.34
CA PHE A 66 7.35 -3.48 -11.65
C PHE A 66 7.68 -3.67 -13.13
N THR A 67 7.17 -4.73 -13.76
CA THR A 67 7.29 -4.92 -15.22
C THR A 67 6.51 -3.87 -16.00
N ALA A 68 5.31 -3.50 -15.54
CA ALA A 68 4.44 -2.55 -16.24
C ALA A 68 4.87 -1.07 -16.07
N LYS A 69 5.58 -0.74 -14.99
CA LYS A 69 6.01 0.63 -14.67
C LYS A 69 7.51 0.65 -14.27
N PRO A 70 8.42 0.28 -15.19
CA PRO A 70 9.84 0.16 -14.88
C PRO A 70 10.45 1.49 -14.46
N ASP A 71 10.12 2.60 -15.14
CA ASP A 71 10.66 3.93 -14.79
C ASP A 71 10.27 4.37 -13.39
N LEU A 72 9.01 4.16 -12.99
CA LEU A 72 8.53 4.49 -11.65
C LEU A 72 9.29 3.67 -10.60
N THR A 73 9.37 2.35 -10.81
CA THR A 73 9.93 1.44 -9.81
C THR A 73 11.45 1.52 -9.73
N GLN A 74 12.12 1.81 -10.84
CA GLN A 74 13.56 2.06 -10.86
C GLN A 74 13.92 3.36 -10.14
N ASN A 75 13.21 4.46 -10.40
CA ASN A 75 13.44 5.72 -9.69
C ASN A 75 13.27 5.56 -8.17
N ILE A 76 12.24 4.81 -7.74
CA ILE A 76 12.05 4.51 -6.32
C ILE A 76 13.17 3.59 -5.81
N SER A 77 13.59 2.60 -6.58
CA SER A 77 14.70 1.71 -6.20
C SER A 77 16.00 2.46 -5.99
N ASP A 78 16.28 3.48 -6.82
CA ASP A 78 17.47 4.30 -6.71
C ASP A 78 17.46 5.13 -5.42
N ILE A 79 16.30 5.70 -5.06
CA ILE A 79 16.10 6.41 -3.77
C ILE A 79 16.39 5.48 -2.60
N PHE A 80 15.83 4.27 -2.60
CA PHE A 80 16.01 3.31 -1.50
C PHE A 80 17.43 2.72 -1.44
N SER A 81 18.17 2.75 -2.55
CA SER A 81 19.55 2.27 -2.62
C SER A 81 20.57 3.34 -2.24
N GLY A 82 20.20 4.63 -2.28
CA GLY A 82 21.08 5.74 -1.93
C GLY A 82 21.51 5.75 -0.45
N LEU A 83 22.82 5.82 -0.21
CA LEU A 83 23.42 5.78 1.14
C LEU A 83 23.05 7.00 2.02
N SER A 84 22.78 8.15 1.39
CA SER A 84 22.50 9.41 2.08
C SER A 84 21.08 9.94 1.79
N THR A 85 20.17 9.05 1.41
CA THR A 85 18.77 9.41 1.17
C THR A 85 18.10 9.81 2.48
N SER A 86 17.40 10.95 2.49
CA SER A 86 16.71 11.41 3.70
C SER A 86 15.47 10.55 4.01
N PRO A 87 15.08 10.45 5.29
CA PRO A 87 13.82 9.80 5.69
C PRO A 87 12.59 10.34 4.96
N GLU A 88 12.54 11.64 4.67
CA GLU A 88 11.43 12.29 3.97
C GLU A 88 11.34 11.80 2.51
N SER A 89 12.46 11.68 1.81
CA SER A 89 12.48 11.15 0.43
C SER A 89 12.08 9.67 0.40
N ILE A 90 12.50 8.87 1.39
CA ILE A 90 12.10 7.47 1.54
C ILE A 90 10.59 7.36 1.79
N GLU A 91 10.05 8.21 2.66
CA GLU A 91 8.62 8.27 2.97
C GLU A 91 7.79 8.60 1.72
N GLN A 92 8.16 9.65 0.99
CA GLN A 92 7.46 10.06 -0.24
C GLN A 92 7.53 8.98 -1.32
N ALA A 93 8.69 8.37 -1.51
CA ALA A 93 8.87 7.30 -2.51
C ALA A 93 8.07 6.04 -2.14
N GLY A 94 8.04 5.67 -0.86
CA GLY A 94 7.23 4.58 -0.35
C GLY A 94 5.73 4.83 -0.48
N GLU A 95 5.28 6.05 -0.18
CA GLU A 95 3.89 6.49 -0.37
C GLU A 95 3.47 6.37 -1.85
N LYS A 96 4.32 6.86 -2.76
CA LYS A 96 4.11 6.76 -4.22
C LYS A 96 4.03 5.32 -4.70
N LEU A 97 4.88 4.42 -4.17
CA LEU A 97 4.84 3.01 -4.52
C LEU A 97 3.55 2.34 -4.03
N LEU A 98 3.12 2.65 -2.80
CA LEU A 98 1.86 2.13 -2.26
C LEU A 98 0.65 2.60 -3.07
N LEU A 99 0.58 3.88 -3.44
CA LEU A 99 -0.47 4.39 -4.32
C LEU A 99 -0.52 3.60 -5.64
N ALA A 100 0.64 3.29 -6.24
CA ALA A 100 0.71 2.46 -7.43
C ALA A 100 0.25 1.00 -7.20
N ILE A 101 0.65 0.36 -6.09
CA ILE A 101 0.23 -1.00 -5.70
C ILE A 101 -1.29 -1.08 -5.47
N TYR A 102 -1.89 -0.01 -4.96
CA TYR A 102 -3.33 0.10 -4.77
C TYR A 102 -4.07 0.61 -6.00
N GLN A 103 -3.39 0.86 -7.11
CA GLN A 103 -3.97 1.35 -8.36
C GLN A 103 -4.75 2.66 -8.14
N ALA A 104 -4.15 3.57 -7.37
CA ALA A 104 -4.67 4.92 -7.24
C ALA A 104 -4.55 5.70 -8.56
N PRO A 105 -5.43 6.69 -8.81
CA PRO A 105 -5.29 7.62 -9.93
C PRO A 105 -3.90 8.26 -9.94
N VAL A 106 -3.36 8.54 -11.13
CA VAL A 106 -1.98 9.02 -11.31
C VAL A 106 -1.74 10.36 -10.61
N GLN A 107 -2.76 11.21 -10.55
CA GLN A 107 -2.75 12.51 -9.90
C GLN A 107 -2.83 12.44 -8.37
N GLU A 108 -3.24 11.31 -7.79
CA GLU A 108 -3.31 11.17 -6.34
C GLU A 108 -1.89 11.00 -5.77
N GLN A 109 -1.53 11.86 -4.83
CA GLN A 109 -0.21 11.89 -4.18
C GLN A 109 -0.32 11.72 -2.65
N ASN A 110 -1.52 11.59 -2.12
CA ASN A 110 -1.78 11.49 -0.68
C ASN A 110 -2.49 10.16 -0.37
N LEU A 111 -1.76 9.27 0.31
CA LEU A 111 -2.24 7.94 0.64
C LEU A 111 -3.41 7.97 1.63
N ASN A 112 -3.45 8.95 2.55
CA ASN A 112 -4.59 9.10 3.47
C ASN A 112 -5.85 9.54 2.72
N LYS A 113 -5.73 10.45 1.74
CA LYS A 113 -6.85 10.86 0.87
C LYS A 113 -7.37 9.66 0.07
N TYR A 114 -6.46 8.89 -0.54
CA TYR A 114 -6.83 7.68 -1.27
C TYR A 114 -7.43 6.58 -0.37
N ARG A 115 -6.88 6.40 0.84
CA ARG A 115 -7.41 5.47 1.84
C ARG A 115 -8.85 5.84 2.21
N TYR A 116 -9.14 7.13 2.37
CA TYR A 116 -10.49 7.60 2.66
C TYR A 116 -11.45 7.31 1.50
N SER A 117 -11.08 7.61 0.25
CA SER A 117 -11.93 7.30 -0.91
C SER A 117 -12.14 5.79 -1.09
N ALA A 118 -11.11 4.97 -0.80
CA ALA A 118 -11.23 3.51 -0.75
C ALA A 118 -12.20 3.05 0.36
N PHE A 119 -12.17 3.68 1.53
CA PHE A 119 -13.12 3.40 2.62
C PHE A 119 -14.56 3.70 2.22
N LEU A 120 -14.84 4.87 1.64
CA LEU A 120 -16.20 5.22 1.18
C LEU A 120 -16.73 4.18 0.18
N ARG A 121 -15.89 3.75 -0.78
CA ARG A 121 -16.22 2.70 -1.75
C ARG A 121 -16.47 1.33 -1.10
N ALA A 122 -15.67 0.97 -0.10
CA ALA A 122 -15.83 -0.27 0.63
C ALA A 122 -17.13 -0.27 1.47
N SER A 123 -17.44 0.84 2.13
CA SER A 123 -18.63 0.96 2.99
C SER A 123 -19.96 0.90 2.23
N MET A 124 -19.96 1.14 0.91
CA MET A 124 -21.13 0.94 0.05
C MET A 124 -21.38 -0.53 -0.33
N LYS A 125 -20.38 -1.41 -0.19
CA LYS A 125 -20.49 -2.83 -0.58
C LYS A 125 -20.99 -3.68 0.59
N PRO A 126 -21.95 -4.60 0.37
CA PRO A 126 -22.32 -5.58 1.38
C PRO A 126 -21.12 -6.51 1.63
N LYS A 127 -20.74 -6.70 2.90
CA LYS A 127 -19.60 -7.54 3.34
C LYS A 127 -18.23 -7.09 2.82
N SER A 128 -17.91 -5.80 2.93
CA SER A 128 -16.56 -5.32 2.65
C SER A 128 -15.55 -5.74 3.72
N ASP A 129 -14.37 -6.17 3.28
CA ASP A 129 -13.23 -6.41 4.13
C ASP A 129 -12.37 -5.14 4.23
N LEU A 130 -12.44 -4.46 5.37
CA LEU A 130 -11.69 -3.22 5.61
C LEU A 130 -10.17 -3.46 5.72
N ALA A 131 -9.71 -4.71 5.88
CA ALA A 131 -8.29 -5.04 5.84
C ALA A 131 -7.68 -4.82 4.43
N THR A 132 -8.53 -4.75 3.39
CA THR A 132 -8.10 -4.47 2.01
C THR A 132 -7.82 -3.00 1.73
N LEU A 133 -8.07 -2.10 2.69
CA LEU A 133 -7.78 -0.68 2.53
C LEU A 133 -6.26 -0.42 2.42
N PRO A 134 -5.84 0.63 1.69
CA PRO A 134 -4.46 1.11 1.71
C PRO A 134 -4.01 1.44 3.14
N PRO A 135 -2.76 1.18 3.56
CA PRO A 135 -2.29 1.55 4.90
C PRO A 135 -2.38 3.07 5.12
N THR A 136 -2.32 3.52 6.38
CA THR A 136 -2.18 4.97 6.66
C THR A 136 -0.79 5.45 6.23
N ARG A 137 -0.64 6.76 6.05
CA ARG A 137 0.65 7.39 5.74
C ARG A 137 1.73 7.09 6.79
N GLY A 138 1.40 7.10 8.08
CA GLY A 138 2.34 6.73 9.14
C GLY A 138 2.71 5.25 9.13
N ALA A 139 1.79 4.35 8.79
CA ALA A 139 2.12 2.93 8.60
C ALA A 139 3.02 2.72 7.36
N SER A 140 2.72 3.42 6.27
CA SER A 140 3.55 3.49 5.05
C SER A 140 4.97 3.97 5.36
N LYS A 141 5.10 5.05 6.14
CA LYS A 141 6.39 5.60 6.59
C LYS A 141 7.21 4.53 7.31
N GLN A 142 6.65 3.92 8.35
CA GLN A 142 7.38 2.93 9.15
C GLN A 142 7.77 1.70 8.33
N HIS A 143 6.89 1.24 7.43
CA HIS A 143 7.23 0.16 6.49
C HIS A 143 8.40 0.55 5.57
N SER A 144 8.35 1.75 4.99
CA SER A 144 9.37 2.27 4.08
C SER A 144 10.74 2.42 4.76
N LEU A 145 10.78 2.90 6.02
CA LEU A 145 12.03 2.99 6.78
C LEU A 145 12.67 1.60 7.01
N ARG A 146 11.86 0.58 7.33
CA ARG A 146 12.37 -0.79 7.50
C ARG A 146 12.84 -1.40 6.17
N VAL A 147 12.14 -1.11 5.08
CA VAL A 147 12.55 -1.52 3.73
C VAL A 147 13.89 -0.90 3.37
N TYR A 148 14.07 0.39 3.64
CA TYR A 148 15.35 1.08 3.43
C TYR A 148 16.48 0.43 4.23
N LEU A 149 16.28 0.22 5.54
CA LEU A 149 17.25 -0.47 6.39
C LEU A 149 17.64 -1.84 5.82
N GLN A 150 16.66 -2.62 5.37
CA GLN A 150 16.91 -3.96 4.82
C GLN A 150 17.72 -3.91 3.52
N ILE A 151 17.43 -2.95 2.64
CA ILE A 151 18.18 -2.76 1.39
C ILE A 151 19.62 -2.34 1.68
N GLN A 152 19.82 -1.38 2.58
CA GLN A 152 21.16 -0.91 2.96
C GLN A 152 21.99 -2.04 3.58
N GLN A 153 21.38 -2.87 4.43
CA GLN A 153 22.02 -4.06 4.99
C GLN A 153 22.48 -5.04 3.89
N TRP A 154 21.65 -5.28 2.85
CA TRP A 154 22.03 -6.13 1.72
C TRP A 154 23.11 -5.53 0.83
N LEU A 155 23.20 -4.20 0.77
CA LEU A 155 24.25 -3.47 0.06
C LEU A 155 25.56 -3.36 0.86
N GLY A 156 25.60 -3.89 2.09
CA GLY A 156 26.79 -3.86 2.96
C GLY A 156 26.94 -2.56 3.76
N ASN A 157 25.87 -1.78 3.88
CA ASN A 157 25.84 -0.51 4.61
C ASN A 157 25.07 -0.70 5.93
N PRO A 158 25.74 -1.07 7.04
CA PRO A 158 25.06 -1.27 8.31
C PRO A 158 24.54 0.07 8.86
N LEU A 159 23.23 0.16 9.05
CA LEU A 159 22.56 1.32 9.65
C LEU A 159 21.96 0.94 11.02
N PRO A 160 21.89 1.88 11.98
CA PRO A 160 21.32 1.61 13.30
C PRO A 160 19.80 1.40 13.19
N PRO A 161 19.25 0.20 13.52
CA PRO A 161 17.83 -0.09 13.31
C PRO A 161 16.89 0.88 14.03
N THR A 162 17.31 1.43 15.17
CA THR A 162 16.54 2.39 15.98
C THR A 162 16.25 3.72 15.30
N GLN A 163 16.93 4.03 14.19
CA GLN A 163 16.66 5.20 13.35
C GLN A 163 15.74 4.88 12.17
N TRP A 164 15.45 3.59 11.91
CA TRP A 164 14.83 3.13 10.66
C TRP A 164 13.65 2.18 10.91
N GLY A 165 12.70 2.64 11.73
CA GLY A 165 11.42 1.97 11.93
C GLY A 165 11.44 0.77 12.88
N TRP A 166 12.49 0.65 13.69
CA TRP A 166 12.58 -0.26 14.83
C TRP A 166 12.78 0.52 16.13
N ALA A 167 12.34 -0.03 17.25
CA ALA A 167 12.61 0.48 18.58
C ALA A 167 13.16 -0.66 19.45
N ARG A 168 14.04 -0.33 20.39
CA ARG A 168 14.54 -1.29 21.37
C ARG A 168 13.58 -1.32 22.55
N GLY A 169 12.98 -2.48 22.81
CA GLY A 169 12.16 -2.69 23.99
C GLY A 169 13.00 -2.76 25.27
N ASP A 170 12.33 -2.72 26.42
CA ASP A 170 12.97 -2.85 27.74
C ASP A 170 13.67 -4.20 27.92
N ASP A 171 13.20 -5.22 27.20
CA ASP A 171 13.80 -6.55 27.08
C ASP A 171 15.06 -6.60 26.19
N GLY A 172 15.45 -5.46 25.61
CA GLY A 172 16.57 -5.35 24.67
C GLY A 172 16.25 -5.87 23.26
N ILE A 173 15.04 -6.36 23.02
CA ILE A 173 14.61 -6.92 21.73
C ILE A 173 14.14 -5.79 20.82
N LEU A 174 14.53 -5.84 19.55
CA LEU A 174 14.04 -4.90 18.54
C LEU A 174 12.59 -5.24 18.17
N LYS A 175 11.70 -4.26 18.30
CA LYS A 175 10.30 -4.33 17.90
C LYS A 175 10.02 -3.30 16.81
N PRO A 176 9.20 -3.63 15.80
CA PRO A 176 8.88 -2.68 14.75
C PRO A 176 8.11 -1.51 15.34
N VAL A 177 8.48 -0.29 14.96
CA VAL A 177 7.71 0.90 15.33
C VAL A 177 6.38 0.84 14.58
N THR A 178 5.30 0.89 15.33
CA THR A 178 3.94 0.98 14.80
C THR A 178 3.56 2.42 14.51
N THR A 179 2.54 2.62 13.66
CA THR A 179 1.99 3.96 13.47
C THR A 179 1.25 4.43 14.73
N ASN A 180 1.35 5.73 15.02
CA ASN A 180 0.49 6.40 16.00
C ASN A 180 -0.71 7.08 15.32
N ASP A 181 -0.81 6.99 14.00
CA ASP A 181 -1.99 7.48 13.29
C ASP A 181 -3.23 6.77 13.83
N PRO A 182 -4.36 7.49 13.96
CA PRO A 182 -5.61 6.83 14.28
C PRO A 182 -5.96 5.84 13.16
N VAL A 183 -6.51 4.69 13.53
CA VAL A 183 -6.89 3.60 12.60
C VAL A 183 -7.82 4.12 11.48
N ALA A 184 -8.62 5.12 11.81
CA ALA A 184 -9.44 5.92 10.92
C ALA A 184 -9.47 7.38 11.41
N PRO A 185 -9.62 8.38 10.51
CA PRO A 185 -9.93 9.76 10.90
C PRO A 185 -11.07 9.82 11.93
N GLU A 186 -10.99 10.74 12.90
CA GLU A 186 -12.05 10.92 13.91
C GLU A 186 -13.42 11.18 13.27
N SER A 187 -13.43 11.89 12.13
CA SER A 187 -14.65 12.10 11.36
C SER A 187 -15.34 10.78 11.02
N ILE A 188 -14.60 9.75 10.59
CA ILE A 188 -15.14 8.40 10.29
C ILE A 188 -15.61 7.69 11.55
N LEU A 189 -14.86 7.75 12.65
CA LEU A 189 -15.25 7.11 13.91
C LEU A 189 -16.54 7.72 14.48
N ASN A 190 -16.73 9.02 14.26
CA ASN A 190 -17.92 9.77 14.67
C ASN A 190 -19.01 9.79 13.58
N THR A 191 -18.78 9.14 12.44
CA THR A 191 -19.71 9.13 11.32
C THR A 191 -20.79 8.08 11.52
N ILE A 192 -22.04 8.52 11.61
CA ILE A 192 -23.19 7.63 11.74
C ILE A 192 -23.80 7.35 10.36
N PHE A 193 -23.69 6.09 9.94
CA PHE A 193 -24.25 5.59 8.69
C PHE A 193 -25.74 5.31 8.84
N CYS A 194 -26.59 6.14 8.23
CA CYS A 194 -27.98 5.75 8.06
C CYS A 194 -28.12 4.68 6.97
N ARG A 195 -29.03 3.73 7.21
CA ARG A 195 -29.54 2.81 6.18
C ARG A 195 -30.93 3.24 5.72
N CYS A 196 -31.15 4.55 5.58
CA CYS A 196 -32.41 5.06 5.06
C CYS A 196 -32.58 4.56 3.62
N THR A 197 -33.73 3.93 3.33
CA THR A 197 -34.05 3.39 2.01
C THR A 197 -34.89 4.33 1.16
N THR A 198 -35.53 5.33 1.76
CA THR A 198 -36.44 6.28 1.11
C THR A 198 -35.97 7.74 1.25
N GLY A 199 -34.67 7.93 1.53
CA GLY A 199 -34.10 9.24 1.80
C GLY A 199 -34.08 9.63 3.28
N CYS A 200 -33.35 10.70 3.58
CA CYS A 200 -32.94 11.08 4.94
C CYS A 200 -33.89 12.11 5.61
N GLY A 201 -35.21 11.88 5.44
CA GLY A 201 -36.29 12.72 5.97
C GLY A 201 -36.62 12.48 7.45
N VAL A 202 -37.87 12.71 7.85
CA VAL A 202 -38.33 12.63 9.27
C VAL A 202 -38.14 11.24 9.92
N GLN A 203 -38.12 10.18 9.13
CA GLN A 203 -37.93 8.81 9.61
C GLN A 203 -36.45 8.43 9.79
N CYS A 204 -35.52 9.30 9.39
CA CYS A 204 -34.10 9.04 9.54
C CYS A 204 -33.70 8.97 11.01
N GLY A 205 -33.07 7.84 11.41
CA GLY A 205 -32.56 7.65 12.77
C GLY A 205 -31.52 8.70 13.16
N CYS A 206 -30.64 9.11 12.23
CA CYS A 206 -29.66 10.17 12.48
C CYS A 206 -30.36 11.49 12.79
N ARG A 207 -31.34 11.89 11.98
CA ARG A 207 -32.11 13.12 12.20
C ARG A 207 -32.84 13.10 13.55
N LYS A 208 -33.46 11.97 13.91
CA LYS A 208 -34.15 11.81 15.21
C LYS A 208 -33.18 11.92 16.40
N ALA A 209 -31.95 11.45 16.24
CA ALA A 209 -30.90 11.58 17.24
C ALA A 209 -30.19 12.95 17.21
N GLY A 210 -30.63 13.90 16.38
CA GLY A 210 -30.06 15.25 16.30
C GLY A 210 -28.67 15.32 15.65
N ILE A 211 -28.30 14.31 14.87
CA ILE A 211 -26.97 14.16 14.26
C ILE A 211 -27.05 14.17 12.73
N ALA A 212 -26.01 14.70 12.08
CA ALA A 212 -25.90 14.72 10.63
C ALA A 212 -25.62 13.32 10.06
N CYS A 213 -26.19 13.03 8.89
CA CYS A 213 -25.91 11.83 8.14
C CYS A 213 -24.57 11.94 7.41
N SER A 214 -23.85 10.82 7.37
CA SER A 214 -22.67 10.66 6.52
C SER A 214 -22.98 10.75 5.02
N ARG A 215 -21.95 11.03 4.19
CA ARG A 215 -22.01 10.88 2.72
C ARG A 215 -22.28 9.43 2.29
N VAL A 216 -22.06 8.44 3.15
CA VAL A 216 -22.23 7.00 2.87
C VAL A 216 -23.60 6.48 3.36
N CYS A 217 -24.62 7.33 3.44
CA CYS A 217 -25.97 6.82 3.69
C CYS A 217 -26.47 6.05 2.47
N GLY A 218 -27.00 4.84 2.69
CA GLY A 218 -27.19 3.82 1.65
C GLY A 218 -28.03 4.23 0.42
N VAL A 219 -28.89 5.26 0.54
CA VAL A 219 -29.66 5.81 -0.59
C VAL A 219 -29.33 7.28 -0.86
N CYS A 220 -28.81 8.01 0.13
CA CYS A 220 -28.64 9.46 0.01
C CYS A 220 -27.33 9.82 -0.74
N SER A 221 -26.31 8.96 -0.79
CA SER A 221 -25.07 9.11 -1.59
C SER A 221 -24.48 10.53 -1.65
N GLY A 222 -24.50 11.28 -0.54
CA GLY A 222 -24.05 12.68 -0.48
C GLY A 222 -25.13 13.74 -0.70
N SER A 223 -26.24 13.46 -1.39
CA SER A 223 -27.40 14.34 -1.56
C SER A 223 -28.43 14.16 -0.43
N CYS A 224 -27.92 14.16 0.80
CA CYS A 224 -28.72 13.93 2.00
C CYS A 224 -29.31 15.24 2.53
N THR A 225 -30.64 15.31 2.70
CA THR A 225 -31.30 16.47 3.35
C THR A 225 -30.94 16.65 4.83
N ASN A 226 -30.22 15.70 5.42
CA ASN A 226 -29.66 15.74 6.76
C ASN A 226 -28.12 15.58 6.74
N GLY A 227 -27.48 15.79 5.58
CA GLY A 227 -26.04 15.61 5.41
C GLY A 227 -25.24 16.62 6.23
N ALA A 228 -24.02 16.24 6.64
CA ALA A 228 -23.08 17.24 7.14
C ALA A 228 -22.80 18.29 6.04
N PRO A 229 -22.57 19.58 6.39
CA PRO A 229 -22.17 20.59 5.42
C PRO A 229 -20.97 20.10 4.61
N ILE A 230 -20.95 20.41 3.32
CA ILE A 230 -19.81 20.10 2.46
C ILE A 230 -18.62 20.88 2.98
N GLU A 231 -17.72 20.24 3.73
CA GLU A 231 -16.36 20.75 3.83
C GLU A 231 -15.75 20.63 2.44
N ASN A 232 -15.28 21.76 1.89
CA ASN A 232 -14.66 21.85 0.56
C ASN A 232 -13.41 20.97 0.47
N THR A 233 -13.58 19.67 0.24
CA THR A 233 -12.52 18.78 -0.20
C THR A 233 -12.70 18.55 -1.69
N VAL A 234 -12.13 19.48 -2.46
CA VAL A 234 -11.68 19.41 -3.86
C VAL A 234 -12.42 18.41 -4.78
N ASP A 235 -13.30 19.00 -5.59
CA ASP A 235 -13.89 18.59 -6.87
C ASP A 235 -14.01 17.09 -7.20
N ASP A 236 -15.29 16.68 -7.27
CA ASP A 236 -15.79 15.46 -7.86
C ASP A 236 -15.70 15.55 -9.40
N ASP A 237 -14.54 15.24 -9.99
CA ASP A 237 -14.44 14.81 -11.40
C ASP A 237 -13.99 13.35 -11.43
N VAL A 238 -14.97 12.44 -11.35
CA VAL A 238 -14.78 11.02 -11.63
C VAL A 238 -15.10 10.83 -13.12
N ASP A 239 -14.07 10.83 -13.96
CA ASP A 239 -14.21 10.25 -15.30
C ASP A 239 -14.42 8.74 -15.15
N ASP A 240 -15.63 8.31 -15.52
CA ASP A 240 -16.00 6.93 -15.76
C ASP A 240 -15.27 6.46 -17.03
N ASP A 241 -14.14 5.76 -16.87
CA ASP A 241 -13.60 4.88 -17.90
C ASP A 241 -12.78 3.75 -17.26
N ILE A 242 -13.51 2.78 -16.67
CA ILE A 242 -12.98 1.43 -16.43
C ILE A 242 -13.34 0.59 -17.67
N LEU A 243 -12.47 0.58 -18.67
CA LEU A 243 -12.50 -0.45 -19.70
C LEU A 243 -11.83 -1.72 -19.18
N TYR A 244 -12.65 -2.76 -19.06
CA TYR A 244 -12.25 -4.14 -18.82
C TYR A 244 -11.23 -4.56 -19.89
N LEU A 245 -10.00 -4.89 -19.46
CA LEU A 245 -9.13 -5.73 -20.28
C LEU A 245 -9.55 -7.18 -20.01
N GLU A 246 -10.41 -7.69 -20.89
CA GLU A 246 -10.66 -9.11 -21.03
C GLU A 246 -9.40 -9.82 -21.53
N ASP A 247 -9.18 -11.02 -21.01
CA ASP A 247 -8.11 -11.92 -21.37
C ASP A 247 -8.13 -12.25 -22.88
N ASN A 248 -7.00 -12.04 -23.55
CA ASN A 248 -6.52 -12.90 -24.64
C ASN A 248 -5.00 -12.80 -24.80
#